data_AF-A0A482VUB7-F1
#
_entry.id   AF-A0A482VUB7-F1
#
_cell.length_a   1.000
_cell.length_b   1.000
_cell.length_c   1.000
_cell.angle_alpha   90.00
_cell.angle_beta   90.00
_cell.angle_gamma   90.00
#
_symmetry.space_group_name_H-M   'P 1'
#
loop_
_entity.id
_entity.type
_entity.pdbx_description
1 polymer ?
#
loop_
_entity_poly.entity_id
_entity_poly.type
_entity_poly.pdbx_seq_one_letter_code
_entity_poly.pdbx_strand_id
1 'polypeptide(L)' 'RNTNATIEISFTTNTESDVLKAVVHGVVLGVPFPFDLPNPDGCKDCGVNCPISAGQTYNYKTSLPVLASYPR' A
#
# COMPACT_ATOMS: atom_id res chain seq x y z
N ARG A 1 13.24 10.54 8.97
CA ARG A 1 13.63 9.41 9.85
C ARG A 1 12.96 9.60 11.20
N ASN A 2 12.56 8.53 11.88
CA ASN A 2 11.70 8.54 13.08
C ASN A 2 10.41 9.35 12.90
N THR A 3 9.85 9.28 11.70
CA THR A 3 8.62 9.96 11.29
C THR A 3 7.74 8.94 10.59
N ASN A 4 6.42 9.12 10.65
CA ASN A 4 5.51 8.35 9.81
C ASN A 4 5.30 9.09 8.49
N ALA A 5 5.39 8.35 7.39
CA ALA A 5 4.97 8.82 6.07
C ALA A 5 3.62 8.19 5.76
N THR A 6 2.65 9.02 5.37
CA THR A 6 1.32 8.57 4.98
C THR A 6 1.21 8.61 3.47
N ILE A 7 0.71 7.53 2.90
CA ILE A 7 0.51 7.34 1.48
C ILE A 7 -0.99 7.23 1.23
N GLU A 8 -1.49 7.98 0.26
CA GLU A 8 -2.87 7.91 -0.23
C GLU A 8 -2.86 7.65 -1.73
N ILE A 9 -3.62 6.66 -2.17
CA ILE A 9 -3.73 6.22 -3.56
C ILE A 9 -5.21 6.13 -3.92
N SER A 10 -5.64 6.98 -4.85
CA SER A 10 -6.95 6.85 -5.49
C SER A 10 -6.81 5.96 -6.72
N PHE A 11 -7.57 4.89 -6.80
CA PHE A 11 -7.57 3.97 -7.94
C PHE A 11 -8.99 3.51 -8.30
N THR A 12 -9.22 3.24 -9.58
CA THR A 12 -10.45 2.61 -10.08
C THR A 12 -10.10 1.19 -10.52
N THR A 13 -10.80 0.19 -9.98
CA THR A 13 -10.59 -1.21 -10.35
C THR A 13 -11.45 -1.59 -11.54
N ASN A 14 -10.94 -2.44 -12.43
CA ASN A 14 -11.71 -3.04 -13.53
C ASN A 14 -12.19 -4.47 -13.19
N THR A 15 -11.91 -4.94 -11.98
CA THR A 15 -12.18 -6.31 -11.53
C THR A 15 -12.88 -6.31 -10.19
N GLU A 16 -13.73 -7.31 -9.98
CA GLU A 16 -14.32 -7.64 -8.69
C GLU A 16 -13.37 -8.56 -7.91
N SER A 17 -13.24 -8.37 -6.60
CA SER A 17 -12.40 -9.21 -5.74
C SER A 17 -12.79 -9.08 -4.27
N ASP A 18 -12.81 -10.19 -3.55
CA ASP A 18 -12.95 -10.22 -2.08
C ASP A 18 -11.65 -9.82 -1.36
N VAL A 19 -10.53 -9.77 -2.08
CA VAL A 19 -9.19 -9.56 -1.52
C VAL A 19 -8.51 -8.38 -2.20
N LEU A 20 -7.82 -7.56 -1.38
CA LEU A 20 -6.91 -6.51 -1.80
C LEU A 20 -5.61 -6.65 -1.02
N LYS A 21 -4.48 -6.83 -1.71
CA LYS A 21 -3.16 -6.97 -1.08
C LYS A 21 -2.22 -5.85 -1.52
N ALA A 22 -1.66 -5.13 -0.56
CA ALA A 22 -0.62 -4.15 -0.81
C ALA A 22 0.77 -4.82 -0.82
N VAL A 23 1.60 -4.44 -1.79
CA VAL A 23 2.98 -4.92 -1.93
C VAL A 23 3.87 -3.73 -2.27
N VAL A 24 4.98 -3.56 -1.55
CA VAL A 24 5.96 -2.49 -1.80
C VAL A 24 7.29 -3.08 -2.21
N HIS A 25 7.93 -2.43 -3.19
CA HIS A 25 9.28 -2.72 -3.60
C HIS A 25 10.12 -1.44 -3.61
N GLY A 26 11.32 -1.49 -3.05
CA GLY A 26 12.34 -0.47 -3.25
C GLY A 26 13.21 -0.83 -4.46
N VAL A 27 13.54 0.13 -5.33
CA VAL A 27 14.40 -0.12 -6.49
C VAL A 27 15.81 0.42 -6.20
N VAL A 28 16.81 -0.47 -6.17
CA VAL A 28 18.22 -0.13 -5.93
C VAL A 28 19.03 -0.55 -7.14
N LEU A 29 19.71 0.41 -7.79
CA LEU A 29 20.50 0.17 -9.01
C LEU A 29 19.71 -0.59 -10.12
N GLY A 30 18.41 -0.32 -10.23
CA GLY A 30 17.51 -0.96 -11.19
C GLY A 30 16.94 -2.32 -10.75
N VAL A 31 17.33 -2.84 -9.58
CA VAL A 31 16.83 -4.12 -9.04
C VAL A 31 15.73 -3.86 -8.00
N PRO A 32 14.53 -4.47 -8.12
CA PRO A 32 13.49 -4.36 -7.11
C PRO A 32 13.76 -5.29 -5.92
N PHE A 33 13.66 -4.74 -4.71
CA PHE A 33 13.76 -5.46 -3.44
C PHE A 33 12.43 -5.36 -2.70
N PRO A 34 11.90 -6.48 -2.16
CA PRO A 34 10.65 -6.45 -1.42
C PRO A 34 10.80 -5.63 -0.13
N PHE A 35 9.72 -4.94 0.24
CA PHE A 35 9.60 -4.23 1.50
C PHE A 35 8.37 -4.75 2.24
N ASP A 36 8.60 -5.31 3.43
CA ASP A 36 7.52 -5.87 4.24
C ASP A 36 6.67 -4.76 4.87
N LEU A 37 5.40 -4.73 4.49
CA LEU A 37 4.41 -3.83 5.06
C LEU A 37 3.95 -4.36 6.43
N PRO A 38 3.77 -3.47 7.44
CA PRO A 38 3.15 -3.86 8.71
C PRO A 38 1.73 -4.42 8.54
N ASN A 39 0.99 -3.90 7.55
CA ASN A 39 -0.30 -4.41 7.15
C ASN A 39 -0.36 -4.54 5.61
N PRO A 40 -0.24 -5.77 5.06
CA PRO A 40 -0.39 -6.01 3.64
C PRO A 40 -1.85 -6.18 3.20
N ASP A 41 -2.81 -6.35 4.12
CA ASP A 41 -4.23 -6.51 3.80
C ASP A 41 -4.86 -5.14 3.55
N GLY A 42 -5.11 -4.81 2.28
CA GLY A 42 -5.70 -3.56 1.87
C GLY A 42 -7.20 -3.45 2.15
N CYS A 43 -7.88 -4.56 2.47
CA CYS A 43 -9.28 -4.56 2.90
C CYS A 43 -9.44 -4.16 4.38
N LYS A 44 -8.33 -4.14 5.13
CA LYS A 44 -8.34 -3.95 6.57
C LYS A 44 -7.56 -2.71 6.96
N ASP A 45 -8.19 -1.78 7.67
CA ASP A 45 -7.56 -0.58 8.22
C ASP A 45 -6.85 0.33 7.18
N CYS A 46 -7.22 0.23 5.89
CA CYS A 46 -6.62 1.00 4.80
C CYS A 46 -7.62 1.88 4.02
N GLY A 47 -8.84 2.07 4.52
CA GLY A 47 -9.86 2.91 3.88
C GLY A 47 -10.58 2.29 2.68
N VAL A 48 -10.29 1.01 2.37
CA VAL A 48 -10.98 0.24 1.33
C VAL A 48 -11.75 -0.90 1.98
N ASN A 49 -13.06 -0.94 1.75
CA ASN A 49 -13.90 -2.06 2.17
C ASN A 49 -14.04 -3.06 1.03
N CYS A 50 -13.78 -4.33 1.33
CA CYS A 50 -13.99 -5.43 0.40
C CYS A 50 -15.38 -6.06 0.59
N PRO A 51 -15.95 -6.70 -0.46
CA PRO A 51 -15.38 -6.86 -1.80
C PRO A 51 -15.27 -5.54 -2.58
N ILE A 52 -14.21 -5.44 -3.40
CA ILE A 52 -14.06 -4.35 -4.36
C ILE A 52 -14.83 -4.68 -5.65
N SER A 53 -15.38 -3.66 -6.30
CA SER A 53 -16.29 -3.76 -7.42
C SER A 53 -15.73 -3.07 -8.66
N ALA A 54 -15.87 -3.71 -9.83
CA ALA A 54 -15.40 -3.14 -11.09
C ALA A 54 -16.08 -1.78 -11.40
N GLY A 55 -15.31 -0.84 -11.91
CA GLY A 55 -15.75 0.52 -12.21
C GLY A 55 -15.84 1.46 -11.00
N GLN A 56 -15.63 0.97 -9.77
CA GLN A 56 -15.65 1.80 -8.57
C GLN A 56 -14.27 2.36 -8.23
N THR A 57 -14.25 3.62 -7.78
CA THR A 57 -13.05 4.29 -7.29
C THR A 57 -12.91 4.13 -5.78
N TYR A 58 -11.72 3.79 -5.34
CA TYR A 58 -11.36 3.60 -3.93
C TYR A 58 -10.17 4.48 -3.57
N ASN A 59 -10.13 4.89 -2.30
CA ASN A 59 -9.01 5.63 -1.72
C ASN A 59 -8.30 4.73 -0.71
N TYR A 60 -7.20 4.14 -1.14
CA TYR A 60 -6.31 3.36 -0.28
C TYR A 60 -5.40 4.30 0.51
N LYS A 61 -5.33 4.11 1.83
CA LYS A 61 -4.49 4.88 2.72
C LYS A 61 -3.68 3.97 3.63
N THR A 62 -2.38 4.22 3.73
CA THR A 62 -1.50 3.49 4.66
C THR A 62 -0.45 4.43 5.25
N SER A 63 0.07 4.09 6.42
CA SER A 63 1.13 4.85 7.08
C SER A 63 2.30 3.94 7.39
N LEU A 64 3.52 4.37 7.02
CA LEU A 64 4.74 3.60 7.16
C LEU A 64 5.75 4.35 8.04
N PRO A 65 6.41 3.66 8.99
CA PRO A 65 7.48 4.25 9.77
C PRO A 65 8.73 4.42 8.90
N VAL A 66 9.23 5.65 8.83
CA VAL A 66 10.52 5.97 8.21
C VAL A 66 11.61 5.73 9.26
N LEU A 67 12.13 4.51 9.31
CA LEU A 67 13.09 4.11 10.34
C LEU A 67 14.41 4.89 10.28
N ALA A 68 15.04 5.03 11.44
CA ALA A 68 16.37 5.63 11.53
C ALA A 68 17.44 4.84 10.78
N SER A 69 17.20 3.57 10.44
CA SER A 69 18.13 2.72 9.69
C SER A 69 18.13 2.97 8.18
N TYR A 70 17.10 3.62 7.61
CA TYR A 70 16.99 3.80 6.16
C TYR A 70 18.04 4.78 5.64
N PRO A 71 18.75 4.53 4.52
CA PRO A 71 19.76 5.43 3.95
C PRO A 71 19.29 6.88 3.76
N ARG A 72 20.25 7.82 3.66
CA ARG A 72 19.93 9.20 3.26
C ARG A 72 19.79 9.28 1.75
#